data_AF-A0A7T9HFN3-F1
#
_entry.id   AF-A0A7T9HFN3-F1
#
_cell.length_a   1.000
_cell.length_b   1.000
_cell.length_c   1.000
_cell.angle_alpha   90.00
_cell.angle_beta   90.00
_cell.angle_gamma   90.00
#
_symmetry.space_group_name_H-M   'P 1'
#
loop_
_entity.id
_entity.type
_entity.pdbx_description
1 polymer ?
#
loop_
_entity_poly.entity_id
_entity_poly.type
_entity_poly.pdbx_seq_one_letter_code
_entity_poly.pdbx_strand_id
1 'polypeptide(L)'
;MKDRIKKDEAVSPVVGVMLMLVVTIIIAAVVSAFAGGLAGDNQKAPQASIVATDFVARGIVDTVETSGMTNAWGQGQWRPDQGDTGPAADIYVVFEHMGGDSLNLDTIEIHLGKLSEPQMGSLVSRALTPQAGPDLVTSQGNFGTIGVKADIPGWSKGWTKYLEKYPDRTSVVIKPGDRFVLHADYGARNAGGENRVMWLQQSGDYPFPIGKGDVLTYDIIDKNSKKIICSGQIAVPDFGVASS
;
A
#
# COMPACT_ATOMS: atom_id res chain seq x y z
N MET A 1 42.66 40.04 -64.90
CA MET A 1 42.06 40.69 -63.71
C MET A 1 41.97 39.67 -62.59
N LYS A 2 42.58 40.01 -61.44
CA LYS A 2 42.32 39.49 -60.07
C LYS A 2 42.64 38.01 -59.78
N ASP A 3 43.89 37.77 -59.40
CA ASP A 3 44.22 36.71 -58.45
C ASP A 3 43.62 37.06 -57.08
N ARG A 4 42.78 36.16 -56.55
CA ARG A 4 42.27 36.22 -55.18
C ARG A 4 43.21 35.42 -54.30
N ILE A 5 44.11 36.11 -53.59
CA ILE A 5 44.86 35.52 -52.47
C ILE A 5 43.86 35.30 -51.33
N LYS A 6 43.50 34.04 -51.06
CA LYS A 6 42.82 33.66 -49.80
C LYS A 6 43.85 33.80 -48.69
N LYS A 7 43.62 34.73 -47.76
CA LYS A 7 44.38 34.81 -46.51
C LYS A 7 43.84 33.73 -45.59
N ASP A 8 44.63 32.69 -45.33
CA ASP A 8 44.40 31.83 -44.17
C ASP A 8 44.77 32.66 -42.94
N GLU A 9 43.76 33.06 -42.16
CA GLU A 9 43.98 33.71 -40.88
C GLU A 9 44.62 32.71 -39.92
N ALA A 10 45.94 32.79 -39.78
CA ALA A 10 46.68 32.03 -38.79
C ALA A 10 46.24 32.47 -37.38
N VAL A 11 45.48 31.60 -36.72
CA VAL A 11 45.10 31.79 -35.32
C VAL A 11 46.37 31.83 -34.48
N SER A 12 46.50 32.84 -33.59
CA SER A 12 47.67 32.98 -32.72
C SER A 12 47.85 31.71 -31.87
N PRO A 13 49.09 31.19 -31.69
CA PRO A 13 49.36 30.01 -30.86
C PRO A 13 48.77 30.11 -29.45
N VAL A 14 48.74 31.31 -28.88
CA VAL A 14 48.19 31.58 -27.54
C VAL A 14 46.66 31.46 -27.55
N VAL A 15 46.01 31.96 -28.60
CA VAL A 15 44.54 31.92 -28.74
C VAL A 15 44.06 30.49 -28.94
N GLY A 16 44.79 29.68 -29.71
CA GLY A 16 44.49 28.26 -29.88
C GLY A 16 44.50 27.48 -28.57
N VAL A 17 45.52 27.70 -27.73
CA VAL A 17 45.63 27.05 -26.41
C VAL A 17 44.54 27.54 -25.45
N MET A 18 44.30 28.85 -25.39
CA MET A 18 43.24 29.42 -24.55
C MET A 18 41.86 28.87 -24.93
N LEU A 19 41.56 28.75 -26.23
CA LEU A 19 40.30 28.19 -26.72
C LEU A 19 40.16 26.71 -26.34
N MET A 20 41.22 25.91 -26.51
CA MET A 20 41.22 24.49 -26.16
C MET A 20 40.96 24.28 -24.66
N LEU A 21 41.58 25.09 -23.81
CA LEU A 21 41.38 25.02 -22.35
C LEU A 21 39.94 25.38 -21.97
N VAL A 22 39.38 26.44 -22.54
CA VAL A 22 38.00 26.84 -22.23
C VAL A 22 37.01 25.74 -22.65
N VAL A 23 37.15 25.21 -23.87
CA VAL A 23 36.26 24.16 -24.37
C VAL A 23 36.37 22.89 -23.53
N THR A 24 37.59 22.47 -23.17
CA THR A 24 37.79 21.28 -22.33
C THR A 24 37.22 21.46 -20.93
N ILE A 25 37.37 22.64 -20.31
CA ILE A 25 36.78 22.95 -19.00
C ILE A 25 35.25 22.96 -19.07
N ILE A 26 34.66 23.56 -20.11
CA ILE A 26 33.20 23.55 -20.30
C ILE A 26 32.69 22.13 -20.48
N ILE A 27 33.32 21.32 -21.35
CA ILE A 27 32.92 19.93 -21.56
C ILE A 27 33.09 19.12 -20.27
N ALA A 28 34.19 19.28 -19.54
CA ALA A 28 34.41 18.59 -18.27
C ALA A 28 33.36 18.97 -17.22
N ALA A 29 33.01 20.25 -17.12
CA ALA A 29 31.97 20.73 -16.20
C ALA A 29 30.58 20.20 -16.59
N VAL A 30 30.26 20.18 -17.88
CA VAL A 30 29.01 19.59 -18.38
C VAL A 30 28.99 18.10 -18.09
N VAL A 31 30.01 17.34 -18.48
CA VAL A 31 30.10 15.89 -18.22
C VAL A 31 30.05 15.59 -16.71
N SER A 32 30.67 16.41 -15.86
CA SER A 32 30.61 16.27 -14.41
C SER A 32 29.23 16.59 -13.85
N ALA A 33 28.56 17.63 -14.35
CA ALA A 33 27.19 17.97 -13.97
C ALA A 33 26.19 16.92 -14.45
N PHE A 34 26.40 16.34 -15.64
CA PHE A 34 25.60 15.23 -16.15
C PHE A 34 25.87 13.94 -15.36
N ALA A 35 27.13 13.58 -15.08
CA ALA A 35 27.48 12.42 -14.26
C ALA A 35 26.98 12.55 -12.82
N GLY A 36 27.07 13.75 -12.22
CA GLY A 36 26.57 14.04 -10.87
C GLY A 36 25.05 14.24 -10.80
N GLY A 37 24.42 14.73 -11.86
CA GLY A 37 22.97 14.98 -11.94
C GLY A 37 22.15 13.77 -12.43
N LEU A 38 22.72 12.86 -13.22
CA LEU A 38 22.11 11.58 -13.63
C LEU A 38 22.42 10.43 -12.68
N ALA A 39 23.41 10.58 -11.79
CA ALA A 39 23.50 9.78 -10.57
C ALA A 39 22.43 10.19 -9.54
N GLY A 40 21.26 10.64 -10.02
CA GLY A 40 20.07 10.82 -9.22
C GLY A 40 19.81 9.56 -8.42
N ASP A 41 19.40 9.76 -7.18
CA ASP A 41 19.22 8.80 -6.09
C ASP A 41 18.36 7.59 -6.52
N ASN A 42 18.94 6.72 -7.32
CA ASN A 42 18.34 5.47 -7.78
C ASN A 42 18.46 4.49 -6.63
N GLN A 43 17.78 4.79 -5.53
CA GLN A 43 17.63 3.89 -4.43
C GLN A 43 17.06 2.59 -5.01
N LYS A 44 17.87 1.54 -4.97
CA LYS A 44 17.51 0.25 -5.52
C LYS A 44 16.43 -0.34 -4.63
N ALA A 45 15.24 -0.51 -5.18
CA ALA A 45 14.17 -1.22 -4.49
C ALA A 45 14.57 -2.68 -4.26
N PRO A 46 14.22 -3.26 -3.11
CA PRO A 46 14.38 -4.70 -2.87
C PRO A 46 13.78 -5.51 -4.03
N GLN A 47 14.48 -6.55 -4.46
CA GLN A 47 13.98 -7.48 -5.47
C GLN A 47 13.42 -8.71 -4.75
N ALA A 48 12.13 -8.68 -4.40
CA ALA A 48 11.46 -9.75 -3.68
C ALA A 48 10.22 -10.23 -4.44
N SER A 49 9.97 -11.55 -4.42
CA SER A 49 8.74 -12.15 -4.93
C SER A 49 7.83 -12.49 -3.78
N ILE A 50 6.71 -11.78 -3.67
CA ILE A 50 5.69 -11.99 -2.64
C ILE A 50 4.39 -12.40 -3.31
N VAL A 51 3.72 -13.40 -2.73
CA VAL A 51 2.44 -13.90 -3.24
C VAL A 51 1.42 -13.94 -2.09
N ALA A 52 0.25 -13.36 -2.32
CA ALA A 52 -0.91 -13.59 -1.47
C ALA A 52 -1.39 -15.04 -1.59
N THR A 53 -1.45 -15.77 -0.48
CA THR A 53 -1.72 -17.21 -0.43
C THR A 53 -3.06 -17.55 0.20
N ASP A 54 -3.56 -16.71 1.11
CA ASP A 54 -4.84 -16.93 1.78
C ASP A 54 -5.52 -15.60 2.10
N PHE A 55 -6.85 -15.60 2.14
CA PHE A 55 -7.66 -14.48 2.59
C PHE A 55 -8.67 -15.06 3.59
N VAL A 56 -8.55 -14.63 4.83
CA VAL A 56 -9.45 -15.02 5.93
C VAL A 56 -10.42 -13.88 6.22
N ALA A 57 -11.70 -14.20 6.31
CA ALA A 57 -12.76 -13.30 6.77
C ALA A 57 -13.76 -14.09 7.63
N ARG A 58 -13.74 -13.88 8.95
CA ARG A 58 -14.52 -14.67 9.93
C ARG A 58 -15.08 -13.79 11.04
N GLY A 59 -16.18 -14.23 11.65
CA GLY A 59 -16.76 -13.57 12.82
C GLY A 59 -17.28 -12.16 12.53
N ILE A 60 -17.77 -11.91 11.31
CA ILE A 60 -18.31 -10.61 10.93
C ILE A 60 -19.77 -10.54 11.40
N VAL A 61 -20.09 -9.53 12.20
CA VAL A 61 -21.44 -9.23 12.70
C VAL A 61 -21.80 -7.80 12.34
N ASP A 62 -23.06 -7.60 11.97
CA ASP A 62 -23.69 -6.33 11.60
C ASP A 62 -25.15 -6.35 12.08
N THR A 63 -25.77 -5.21 12.29
CA THR A 63 -27.20 -5.13 12.57
C THR A 63 -28.00 -5.49 11.31
N VAL A 64 -29.06 -6.29 11.42
CA VAL A 64 -30.00 -6.48 10.30
C VAL A 64 -30.97 -5.31 10.19
N GLU A 65 -31.05 -4.76 8.97
CA GLU A 65 -32.03 -3.81 8.46
C GLU A 65 -32.36 -2.62 9.37
N THR A 66 -31.93 -1.44 8.95
CA THR A 66 -32.92 -0.37 8.85
C THR A 66 -33.10 -0.09 7.37
N SER A 67 -34.25 -0.51 6.85
CA SER A 67 -34.76 0.07 5.61
C SER A 67 -34.70 1.60 5.72
N GLY A 68 -34.03 2.22 4.76
CA GLY A 68 -33.75 3.66 4.75
C GLY A 68 -32.29 3.96 5.09
N MET A 69 -31.64 4.77 4.25
CA MET A 69 -30.22 5.16 4.24
C MET A 69 -29.68 5.85 5.52
N THR A 70 -30.24 5.62 6.70
CA THR A 70 -29.85 6.26 7.96
C THR A 70 -28.62 5.63 8.62
N ASN A 71 -28.28 4.39 8.25
CA ASN A 71 -27.09 3.66 8.75
C ASN A 71 -25.96 3.54 7.70
N ALA A 72 -26.11 4.10 6.50
CA ALA A 72 -25.07 4.01 5.48
C ALA A 72 -24.03 5.10 5.70
N TRP A 73 -22.78 4.70 5.92
CA TRP A 73 -21.61 5.57 5.81
C TRP A 73 -21.07 5.54 4.38
N GLY A 74 -20.28 6.55 4.02
CA GLY A 74 -20.00 6.90 2.62
C GLY A 74 -19.63 5.72 1.72
N GLN A 75 -19.95 5.88 0.43
CA GLN A 75 -19.93 4.82 -0.57
C GLN A 75 -20.93 3.67 -0.33
N GLY A 76 -22.00 3.93 0.44
CA GLY A 76 -23.10 2.97 0.64
C GLY A 76 -22.74 1.77 1.52
N GLN A 77 -21.77 1.93 2.42
CA GLN A 77 -21.33 0.89 3.34
C GLN A 77 -22.18 0.93 4.61
N TRP A 78 -22.63 -0.21 5.12
CA TRP A 78 -23.29 -0.24 6.43
C TRP A 78 -22.27 -0.15 7.56
N ARG A 79 -22.78 0.30 8.70
CA ARG A 79 -22.05 0.40 9.96
C ARG A 79 -21.88 -0.99 10.56
N PRO A 80 -20.65 -1.44 10.90
CA PRO A 80 -20.49 -2.70 11.63
C PRO A 80 -21.15 -2.60 13.01
N ASP A 81 -21.65 -3.73 13.51
CA ASP A 81 -22.24 -3.83 14.85
C ASP A 81 -21.81 -5.11 15.56
N GLN A 82 -20.54 -5.12 15.96
CA GLN A 82 -19.94 -6.21 16.72
C GLN A 82 -20.25 -6.13 18.23
N GLY A 83 -20.78 -4.99 18.67
CA GLY A 83 -21.01 -4.61 20.06
C GLY A 83 -19.73 -4.19 20.79
N ASP A 84 -19.89 -3.36 21.84
CA ASP A 84 -18.75 -2.84 22.63
C ASP A 84 -18.03 -3.89 23.47
N THR A 85 -18.64 -5.07 23.62
CA THR A 85 -18.14 -6.20 24.42
C THR A 85 -17.93 -7.47 23.59
N GLY A 86 -18.30 -7.45 22.30
CA GLY A 86 -18.16 -8.60 21.42
C GLY A 86 -16.75 -8.67 20.81
N PRO A 87 -16.29 -9.86 20.38
CA PRO A 87 -15.02 -9.98 19.67
C PRO A 87 -15.11 -9.26 18.33
N ALA A 88 -14.05 -8.56 17.94
CA ALA A 88 -13.95 -8.02 16.59
C ALA A 88 -13.89 -9.14 15.54
N ALA A 89 -14.18 -8.80 14.28
CA ALA A 89 -14.00 -9.73 13.17
C ALA A 89 -12.52 -10.13 12.98
N ASP A 90 -12.28 -11.39 12.63
CA ASP A 90 -10.96 -11.89 12.25
C ASP A 90 -10.82 -11.84 10.73
N ILE A 91 -10.14 -10.81 10.24
CA ILE A 91 -9.99 -10.55 8.81
C ILE A 91 -8.54 -10.20 8.48
N TYR A 92 -7.91 -10.99 7.61
CA TYR A 92 -6.56 -10.75 7.14
C TYR A 92 -6.23 -11.48 5.83
N VAL A 93 -5.27 -10.95 5.08
CA VAL A 93 -4.68 -11.58 3.89
C VAL A 93 -3.27 -12.06 4.23
N VAL A 94 -2.95 -13.32 3.93
CA VAL A 94 -1.61 -13.89 4.13
C VAL A 94 -0.78 -13.72 2.87
N PHE A 95 0.43 -13.23 3.04
CA PHE A 95 1.45 -13.10 2.00
C PHE A 95 2.65 -13.99 2.34
N GLU A 96 3.18 -14.67 1.34
CA GLU A 96 4.36 -15.52 1.44
C GLU A 96 5.51 -14.96 0.62
N HIS A 97 6.70 -14.97 1.20
CA HIS A 97 7.91 -14.57 0.53
C HIS A 97 8.52 -15.74 -0.25
N MET A 98 8.31 -15.75 -1.56
CA MET A 98 8.71 -16.85 -2.45
C MET A 98 10.22 -16.84 -2.77
N GLY A 99 10.88 -15.69 -2.69
CA GLY A 99 12.33 -15.58 -2.93
C GLY A 99 12.81 -14.15 -3.16
N GLY A 100 14.13 -13.96 -3.20
CA GLY A 100 14.77 -12.65 -3.39
C GLY A 100 15.28 -12.00 -2.11
N ASP A 101 15.39 -10.67 -2.12
CA ASP A 101 15.86 -9.85 -1.02
C ASP A 101 14.86 -9.85 0.15
N SER A 102 15.35 -9.83 1.40
CA SER A 102 14.48 -9.70 2.57
C SER A 102 13.76 -8.35 2.59
N LEU A 103 12.52 -8.34 3.06
CA LEU A 103 11.69 -7.14 3.19
C LEU A 103 11.58 -6.70 4.64
N ASN A 104 11.66 -5.39 4.88
CA ASN A 104 11.26 -4.80 6.15
C ASN A 104 9.84 -4.23 6.01
N LEU A 105 8.91 -4.73 6.83
CA LEU A 105 7.51 -4.32 6.78
C LEU A 105 7.29 -2.83 7.11
N ASP A 106 8.22 -2.18 7.82
CA ASP A 106 8.12 -0.75 8.14
C ASP A 106 8.49 0.16 6.95
N THR A 107 9.23 -0.39 5.99
CA THR A 107 9.71 0.32 4.79
C THR A 107 8.88 0.01 3.55
N ILE A 108 7.79 -0.76 3.67
CA ILE A 108 6.87 -1.01 2.56
C ILE A 108 5.51 -0.36 2.81
N GLU A 109 4.83 -0.07 1.71
CA GLU A 109 3.42 0.27 1.65
C GLU A 109 2.74 -0.61 0.60
N ILE A 110 1.49 -0.97 0.84
CA ILE A 110 0.71 -1.81 -0.06
C ILE A 110 -0.42 -0.95 -0.62
N HIS A 111 -0.38 -0.72 -1.93
CA HIS A 111 -1.51 -0.14 -2.63
C HIS A 111 -2.50 -1.26 -2.95
N LEU A 112 -3.69 -1.18 -2.36
CA LEU A 112 -4.81 -2.07 -2.58
C LEU A 112 -5.68 -1.52 -3.70
N GLY A 113 -6.19 -2.41 -4.54
CA GLY A 113 -7.22 -2.12 -5.53
C GLY A 113 -8.20 -3.28 -5.64
N LYS A 114 -9.23 -3.11 -6.47
CA LYS A 114 -10.21 -4.16 -6.74
C LYS A 114 -10.52 -4.25 -8.22
N LEU A 115 -10.71 -5.48 -8.70
CA LEU A 115 -10.92 -5.74 -10.12
C LEU A 115 -12.26 -5.18 -10.62
N SER A 116 -13.31 -5.26 -9.81
CA SER A 116 -14.64 -4.73 -10.13
C SER A 116 -14.65 -3.22 -10.41
N GLU A 117 -13.88 -2.42 -9.66
CA GLU A 117 -13.75 -0.98 -9.86
C GLU A 117 -12.27 -0.55 -9.77
N PRO A 118 -11.50 -0.69 -10.86
CA PRO A 118 -10.04 -0.48 -10.86
C PRO A 118 -9.58 0.94 -10.49
N GLN A 119 -10.51 1.90 -10.47
CA GLN A 119 -10.24 3.29 -10.09
C GLN A 119 -10.24 3.49 -8.57
N MET A 120 -10.77 2.52 -7.82
CA MET A 120 -10.76 2.55 -6.36
C MET A 120 -9.51 1.87 -5.81
N GLY A 121 -8.87 2.54 -4.86
CA GLY A 121 -7.74 1.97 -4.15
C GLY A 121 -7.52 2.60 -2.79
N SER A 122 -6.64 1.99 -2.01
CA SER A 122 -6.17 2.52 -0.73
C SER A 122 -4.72 2.15 -0.51
N LEU A 123 -3.98 3.02 0.16
CA LEU A 123 -2.61 2.75 0.54
C LEU A 123 -2.58 2.30 2.00
N VAL A 124 -1.93 1.18 2.29
CA VAL A 124 -1.85 0.64 3.66
C VAL A 124 -0.40 0.37 4.04
N SER A 125 -0.01 0.69 5.27
CA SER A 125 1.33 0.39 5.79
C SER A 125 1.33 0.25 7.30
N ARG A 126 2.44 -0.23 7.88
CA ARG A 126 2.62 -0.30 9.35
C ARG A 126 2.67 1.06 10.06
N ALA A 127 2.96 2.12 9.30
CA ALA A 127 2.97 3.48 9.84
C ALA A 127 1.56 4.05 10.04
N LEU A 128 0.58 3.51 9.31
CA LEU A 128 -0.83 3.91 9.48
C LEU A 128 -1.42 3.22 10.71
N THR A 129 -2.38 3.90 11.32
CA THR A 129 -3.06 3.41 12.52
C THR A 129 -4.38 2.75 12.11
N PRO A 130 -4.53 1.43 12.35
CA PRO A 130 -5.82 0.77 12.21
C PRO A 130 -6.81 1.28 13.24
N GLN A 131 -8.10 1.06 13.00
CA GLN A 131 -9.15 1.37 13.97
C GLN A 131 -8.87 0.65 15.29
N ALA A 132 -8.91 1.36 16.42
CA ALA A 132 -8.59 0.76 17.71
C ALA A 132 -9.71 -0.16 18.22
N GLY A 133 -10.97 0.25 18.02
CA GLY A 133 -12.16 -0.38 18.59
C GLY A 133 -12.36 -0.07 20.08
N PRO A 134 -13.50 -0.48 20.67
CA PRO A 134 -14.60 -1.17 20.00
C PRO A 134 -15.46 -0.26 19.11
N ASP A 135 -15.47 1.06 19.35
CA ASP A 135 -16.15 2.02 18.49
C ASP A 135 -15.44 2.21 17.15
N LEU A 136 -16.22 2.39 16.08
CA LEU A 136 -15.77 2.87 14.79
C LEU A 136 -15.85 4.40 14.76
N VAL A 137 -14.79 5.07 15.22
CA VAL A 137 -14.72 6.54 15.22
C VAL A 137 -13.89 7.04 14.05
N THR A 138 -14.45 7.98 13.30
CA THR A 138 -13.77 8.68 12.20
C THR A 138 -13.88 10.18 12.37
N SER A 139 -13.23 10.93 11.47
CA SER A 139 -13.40 12.39 11.34
C SER A 139 -14.87 12.83 11.21
N GLN A 140 -15.75 11.95 10.69
CA GLN A 140 -17.15 12.25 10.42
C GLN A 140 -18.10 11.84 11.57
N GLY A 141 -17.60 11.21 12.63
CA GLY A 141 -18.39 10.77 13.78
C GLY A 141 -18.23 9.28 14.13
N ASN A 142 -19.19 8.77 14.92
CA ASN A 142 -19.27 7.35 15.29
C ASN A 142 -20.15 6.61 14.26
N PHE A 143 -19.61 5.52 13.70
CA PHE A 143 -20.21 4.71 12.65
C PHE A 143 -20.41 3.25 13.07
N GLY A 144 -20.70 3.01 14.35
CA GLY A 144 -21.01 1.68 14.87
C GLY A 144 -19.83 1.09 15.64
N THR A 145 -19.80 -0.24 15.75
CA THR A 145 -18.86 -0.94 16.61
C THR A 145 -18.11 -2.02 15.81
N ILE A 146 -16.79 -1.97 15.83
CA ILE A 146 -15.92 -3.01 15.25
C ILE A 146 -15.60 -4.12 16.25
N GLY A 147 -15.95 -3.95 17.53
CA GLY A 147 -15.74 -4.93 18.58
C GLY A 147 -14.34 -4.88 19.19
N VAL A 148 -14.13 -5.74 20.19
CA VAL A 148 -12.90 -5.79 20.98
C VAL A 148 -11.88 -6.71 20.31
N LYS A 149 -10.79 -6.12 19.80
CA LYS A 149 -9.71 -6.89 19.14
C LYS A 149 -9.03 -7.89 20.07
N ALA A 150 -8.97 -7.58 21.36
CA ALA A 150 -8.38 -8.47 22.36
C ALA A 150 -9.18 -9.77 22.55
N ASP A 151 -10.43 -9.80 22.10
CA ASP A 151 -11.31 -10.97 22.24
C ASP A 151 -11.41 -11.81 20.96
N ILE A 152 -10.73 -11.40 19.88
CA ILE A 152 -10.61 -12.21 18.65
C ILE A 152 -9.98 -13.57 19.01
N PRO A 153 -10.60 -14.70 18.64
CA PRO A 153 -10.02 -16.02 18.88
C PRO A 153 -8.81 -16.27 17.97
N GLY A 154 -7.85 -17.06 18.45
CA GLY A 154 -6.72 -17.50 17.65
C GLY A 154 -5.62 -16.45 17.49
N TRP A 155 -4.94 -16.48 16.35
CA TRP A 155 -3.69 -15.74 16.14
C TRP A 155 -3.88 -14.22 16.08
N SER A 156 -4.95 -13.76 15.45
CA SER A 156 -5.21 -12.32 15.25
C SER A 156 -5.51 -11.57 16.55
N LYS A 157 -5.69 -12.25 17.68
CA LYS A 157 -5.94 -11.65 19.00
C LYS A 157 -5.07 -10.41 19.25
N GLY A 158 -5.73 -9.27 19.46
CA GLY A 158 -5.10 -8.01 19.85
C GLY A 158 -4.11 -7.44 18.83
N TRP A 159 -4.28 -7.72 17.53
CA TRP A 159 -3.46 -7.10 16.49
C TRP A 159 -3.55 -5.57 16.54
N THR A 160 -2.43 -4.89 16.29
CA THR A 160 -2.35 -3.41 16.38
C THR A 160 -1.78 -2.74 15.15
N LYS A 161 -1.29 -3.52 14.18
CA LYS A 161 -0.67 -3.04 12.95
C LYS A 161 -1.31 -3.71 11.75
N TYR A 162 -1.39 -2.97 10.65
CA TYR A 162 -1.89 -3.53 9.40
C TYR A 162 -1.03 -4.67 8.88
N LEU A 163 0.30 -4.55 8.93
CA LEU A 163 1.19 -5.63 8.48
C LEU A 163 1.89 -6.24 9.68
N GLU A 164 1.86 -7.55 9.85
CA GLU A 164 2.58 -8.25 10.92
C GLU A 164 3.17 -9.56 10.41
N LYS A 165 4.34 -9.96 10.92
CA LYS A 165 4.92 -11.26 10.59
C LYS A 165 4.02 -12.39 11.07
N TYR A 166 3.87 -13.42 10.25
CA TYR A 166 3.05 -14.59 10.51
C TYR A 166 3.89 -15.87 10.49
N PRO A 167 3.70 -16.80 11.44
CA PRO A 167 2.65 -16.83 12.47
C PRO A 167 3.08 -16.29 13.84
N ASP A 168 4.21 -15.59 13.99
CA ASP A 168 4.80 -15.36 15.31
C ASP A 168 5.00 -13.89 15.72
N ARG A 169 4.65 -12.89 14.88
CA ARG A 169 4.75 -11.43 15.16
C ARG A 169 6.12 -10.95 15.71
N THR A 170 7.15 -11.78 15.68
CA THR A 170 8.42 -11.56 16.41
C THR A 170 9.37 -10.61 15.70
N SER A 171 9.12 -10.32 14.42
CA SER A 171 10.02 -9.56 13.56
C SER A 171 9.23 -8.70 12.58
N VAL A 172 9.84 -7.59 12.16
CA VAL A 172 9.38 -6.78 11.02
C VAL A 172 10.14 -7.12 9.73
N VAL A 173 11.19 -7.93 9.81
CA VAL A 173 11.94 -8.43 8.65
C VAL A 173 11.36 -9.79 8.23
N ILE A 174 11.00 -9.88 6.94
CA ILE A 174 10.47 -11.06 6.25
C ILE A 174 11.54 -11.58 5.29
N LYS A 175 11.96 -12.82 5.49
CA LYS A 175 12.93 -13.52 4.65
C LYS A 175 12.22 -14.46 3.68
N PRO A 176 12.90 -14.97 2.63
CA PRO A 176 12.37 -16.09 1.84
C PRO A 176 11.88 -17.25 2.72
N GLY A 177 10.64 -17.69 2.48
CA GLY A 177 9.93 -18.71 3.26
C GLY A 177 9.16 -18.18 4.46
N ASP A 178 9.38 -16.94 4.89
CA ASP A 178 8.54 -16.29 5.90
C ASP A 178 7.21 -15.85 5.29
N ARG A 179 6.22 -15.64 6.18
CA ARG A 179 4.94 -15.04 5.83
C ARG A 179 4.69 -13.78 6.64
N PHE A 180 3.85 -12.92 6.11
CA PHE A 180 3.27 -11.80 6.85
C PHE A 180 1.80 -11.68 6.47
N VAL A 181 1.04 -10.94 7.26
CA VAL A 181 -0.37 -10.67 6.99
C VAL A 181 -0.63 -9.21 6.74
N LEU A 182 -1.73 -8.92 6.05
CA LEU A 182 -2.41 -7.64 6.02
C LEU A 182 -3.75 -7.78 6.74
N HIS A 183 -3.90 -7.18 7.92
CA HIS A 183 -5.18 -7.11 8.65
C HIS A 183 -6.14 -6.12 8.00
N ALA A 184 -7.45 -6.40 8.05
CA ALA A 184 -8.50 -5.45 7.70
C ALA A 184 -9.16 -4.91 8.98
N ASP A 185 -9.82 -3.76 8.91
CA ASP A 185 -10.38 -3.10 10.09
C ASP A 185 -11.70 -3.71 10.54
N TYR A 186 -12.60 -3.98 9.59
CA TYR A 186 -13.91 -4.56 9.86
C TYR A 186 -14.54 -5.15 8.59
N GLY A 187 -15.68 -5.81 8.75
CA GLY A 187 -16.56 -6.21 7.66
C GLY A 187 -18.00 -5.82 8.00
N ALA A 188 -18.80 -5.57 6.98
CA ALA A 188 -20.23 -5.28 7.11
C ALA A 188 -20.92 -5.55 5.76
N ARG A 189 -22.25 -5.37 5.70
CA ARG A 189 -22.97 -5.38 4.42
C ARG A 189 -22.88 -4.00 3.75
N ASN A 190 -23.18 -3.92 2.46
CA ASN A 190 -23.49 -2.65 1.80
C ASN A 190 -25.01 -2.41 1.76
N ALA A 191 -25.42 -1.24 1.25
CA ALA A 191 -26.83 -0.90 1.03
C ALA A 191 -27.60 -1.87 0.12
N GLY A 192 -26.89 -2.66 -0.70
CA GLY A 192 -27.46 -3.75 -1.51
C GLY A 192 -27.53 -5.10 -0.79
N GLY A 193 -27.12 -5.18 0.48
CA GLY A 193 -27.08 -6.42 1.26
C GLY A 193 -25.87 -7.32 0.96
N GLU A 194 -24.90 -6.84 0.18
CA GLU A 194 -23.73 -7.61 -0.20
C GLU A 194 -22.62 -7.50 0.86
N ASN A 195 -21.97 -8.63 1.15
CA ASN A 195 -20.94 -8.71 2.16
C ASN A 195 -19.64 -8.02 1.67
N ARG A 196 -19.02 -7.24 2.56
CA ARG A 196 -17.82 -6.45 2.28
C ARG A 196 -16.81 -6.54 3.43
N VAL A 197 -15.53 -6.48 3.09
CA VAL A 197 -14.40 -6.24 4.01
C VAL A 197 -13.88 -4.82 3.77
N MET A 198 -13.47 -4.14 4.84
CA MET A 198 -13.05 -2.74 4.80
C MET A 198 -11.65 -2.53 5.37
N TRP A 199 -10.87 -1.71 4.67
CA TRP A 199 -9.67 -1.07 5.21
C TRP A 199 -9.93 0.40 5.42
N LEU A 200 -9.74 0.87 6.66
CA LEU A 200 -9.95 2.24 7.05
C LEU A 200 -8.67 2.84 7.63
N GLN A 201 -7.76 3.18 6.72
CA GLN A 201 -6.48 3.78 7.08
C GLN A 201 -6.63 5.08 7.89
N GLN A 202 -5.86 5.21 8.99
CA GLN A 202 -5.67 6.47 9.73
C GLN A 202 -6.98 7.22 10.08
N SER A 203 -8.05 6.49 10.40
CA SER A 203 -9.37 7.09 10.67
C SER A 203 -9.90 7.97 9.53
N GLY A 204 -9.54 7.64 8.29
CA GLY A 204 -9.94 8.38 7.10
C GLY A 204 -11.46 8.52 6.94
N ASP A 205 -11.86 9.41 6.04
CA ASP A 205 -13.27 9.75 5.83
C ASP A 205 -14.09 8.62 5.19
N TYR A 206 -13.43 7.70 4.47
CA TYR A 206 -14.08 6.58 3.80
C TYR A 206 -13.19 5.33 3.84
N PRO A 207 -13.79 4.14 4.00
CA PRO A 207 -13.06 2.89 3.93
C PRO A 207 -12.79 2.53 2.47
N PHE A 208 -11.82 1.65 2.22
CA PHE A 208 -11.71 0.88 0.99
C PHE A 208 -12.50 -0.43 1.14
N PRO A 209 -13.65 -0.59 0.46
CA PRO A 209 -14.47 -1.77 0.57
C PRO A 209 -14.17 -2.78 -0.54
N ILE A 210 -14.11 -4.06 -0.20
CA ILE A 210 -14.03 -5.14 -1.18
C ILE A 210 -15.08 -6.23 -0.93
N GLY A 211 -15.73 -6.67 -2.01
CA GLY A 211 -16.83 -7.63 -1.96
C GLY A 211 -16.39 -9.08 -1.93
N LYS A 212 -17.19 -9.90 -1.23
CA LYS A 212 -17.23 -11.35 -1.44
C LYS A 212 -17.27 -11.64 -2.95
N GLY A 213 -16.41 -12.53 -3.44
CA GLY A 213 -16.36 -12.94 -4.84
C GLY A 213 -15.68 -11.96 -5.80
N ASP A 214 -15.24 -10.79 -5.32
CA ASP A 214 -14.38 -9.88 -6.07
C ASP A 214 -12.91 -10.34 -5.99
N VAL A 215 -12.01 -9.63 -6.66
CA VAL A 215 -10.57 -9.88 -6.65
C VAL A 215 -9.84 -8.67 -6.08
N LEU A 216 -9.13 -8.88 -4.97
CA LEU A 216 -8.24 -7.90 -4.36
C LEU A 216 -6.96 -7.85 -5.19
N THR A 217 -6.62 -6.69 -5.72
CA THR A 217 -5.31 -6.45 -6.33
C THR A 217 -4.41 -5.73 -5.33
N TYR A 218 -3.10 -5.98 -5.42
CA TYR A 218 -2.12 -5.33 -4.57
C TYR A 218 -0.84 -5.00 -5.33
N ASP A 219 -0.25 -3.86 -5.00
CA ASP A 219 1.11 -3.49 -5.35
C ASP A 219 1.89 -3.25 -4.04
N ILE A 220 2.94 -4.04 -3.80
CA ILE A 220 3.87 -3.80 -2.70
C ILE A 220 4.93 -2.82 -3.19
N ILE A 221 5.03 -1.69 -2.52
CA ILE A 221 5.85 -0.54 -2.92
C ILE A 221 6.90 -0.31 -1.83
N ASP A 222 8.16 -0.14 -2.23
CA ASP A 222 9.21 0.31 -1.31
C ASP A 222 9.06 1.80 -1.04
N LYS A 223 8.90 2.17 0.24
CA LYS A 223 8.66 3.56 0.64
C LYS A 223 9.83 4.48 0.34
N ASN A 224 11.05 3.95 0.25
CA ASN A 224 12.25 4.75 0.03
C ASN A 224 12.42 5.10 -1.46
N SER A 225 12.44 4.08 -2.32
CA SER A 225 12.62 4.25 -3.77
C SER A 225 11.34 4.62 -4.52
N LYS A 226 10.16 4.45 -3.89
CA LYS A 226 8.84 4.62 -4.52
C LYS A 226 8.57 3.71 -5.71
N LYS A 227 9.36 2.63 -5.84
CA LYS A 227 9.19 1.63 -6.90
C LYS A 227 8.39 0.45 -6.37
N ILE A 228 7.60 -0.14 -7.25
CA ILE A 228 6.90 -1.40 -7.00
C ILE A 228 7.96 -2.51 -6.85
N ILE A 229 7.88 -3.23 -5.74
CA ILE A 229 8.65 -4.46 -5.48
C ILE A 229 7.98 -5.63 -6.23
N CYS A 230 6.68 -5.80 -6.03
CA CYS A 230 5.88 -6.81 -6.70
C CYS A 230 4.39 -6.44 -6.71
N SER A 231 3.66 -7.05 -7.65
CA SER A 231 2.21 -6.90 -7.78
C SER A 231 1.55 -8.27 -7.84
N GLY A 232 0.29 -8.34 -7.45
CA GLY A 232 -0.48 -9.57 -7.58
C GLY A 232 -1.96 -9.36 -7.27
N GLN A 233 -2.66 -10.48 -7.15
CA GLN A 233 -4.08 -10.48 -6.85
C GLN A 233 -4.48 -11.73 -6.07
N ILE A 234 -5.59 -11.64 -5.35
CA ILE A 234 -6.20 -12.76 -4.63
C ILE A 234 -7.72 -12.63 -4.65
N ALA A 235 -8.41 -13.75 -4.90
CA ALA A 235 -9.87 -13.77 -4.85
C ALA A 235 -10.35 -13.60 -3.40
N VAL A 236 -11.38 -12.77 -3.20
CA VAL A 236 -12.02 -12.63 -1.91
C VAL A 236 -12.90 -13.85 -1.68
N PRO A 237 -12.74 -14.56 -0.55
CA PRO A 237 -13.46 -15.80 -0.29
C PRO A 237 -14.96 -15.53 -0.12
N ASP A 238 -15.72 -16.62 -0.15
CA ASP A 238 -17.06 -16.63 0.37
C ASP A 238 -17.04 -16.48 1.90
N PHE A 239 -17.72 -15.45 2.42
CA PHE A 239 -17.94 -15.27 3.85
C PHE A 239 -19.36 -14.77 4.13
N GLY A 240 -19.83 -15.04 5.35
CA GLY A 240 -21.11 -14.57 5.86
C GLY A 240 -20.95 -13.38 6.80
N VAL A 241 -22.00 -12.55 6.87
CA VAL A 241 -22.17 -11.51 7.90
C VAL A 241 -23.35 -11.92 8.76
N ALA A 242 -23.11 -12.20 10.02
CA ALA A 242 -24.15 -12.53 10.98
C ALA A 242 -24.90 -11.26 11.41
N SER A 243 -26.10 -11.47 11.93
CA SER A 243 -26.95 -10.42 12.49
C SER A 243 -26.72 -10.35 13.99
N SER A 244 -26.46 -9.15 14.54
CA SER A 244 -26.43 -8.89 15.99
C SER A 244 -27.82 -9.07 16.62
#